data_AF-C6BPV6-F1
#
_entry.id   AF-C6BPV6-F1
#
_cell.length_a   1.000
_cell.length_b   1.000
_cell.length_c   1.000
_cell.angle_alpha   90.00
_cell.angle_beta   90.00
_cell.angle_gamma   90.00
#
_symmetry.space_group_name_H-M   'P 1'
#
loop_
_entity.id
_entity.type
_entity.pdbx_description
1 polymer ?
#
loop_
_entity_poly.entity_id
_entity_poly.type
_entity_poly.pdbx_seq_one_letter_code
_entity_poly.pdbx_strand_id
1 'polypeptide(L)'
;MNETDVFFRSTVGGQEYQGVIALTGSLFICCKASGEGVPLYSASLQWTKAPPTHDRQEREGWWLVRGENEPVVFLTGFTLEDSVRLGDEFGIPPAGDQFDSPDVREEYFLSSPAWEGMRAWVEQESSRVGAASHPVARRKSWYIRAIAQIQVGKRFEQ
;
A
#
# COMPACT_ATOMS: atom_id res chain seq x y z
N MET A 1 -7.38 9.08 -11.12
CA MET A 1 -7.40 8.73 -9.68
C MET A 1 -7.88 9.97 -8.96
N ASN A 2 -8.97 9.91 -8.19
CA ASN A 2 -9.45 11.08 -7.47
C ASN A 2 -8.61 11.25 -6.19
N GLU A 3 -8.32 12.48 -5.78
CA GLU A 3 -7.56 12.72 -4.53
C GLU A 3 -8.23 12.09 -3.30
N THR A 4 -9.54 11.91 -3.35
CA THR A 4 -10.35 11.24 -2.32
C THR A 4 -10.05 9.76 -2.15
N ASP A 5 -9.35 9.13 -3.09
CA ASP A 5 -9.05 7.70 -3.08
C ASP A 5 -7.71 7.39 -2.41
N VAL A 6 -6.93 8.44 -2.10
CA VAL A 6 -5.60 8.33 -1.48
C VAL A 6 -5.76 8.35 0.04
N PHE A 7 -5.37 7.27 0.70
CA PHE A 7 -5.44 7.14 2.16
C PHE A 7 -4.11 7.43 2.85
N PHE A 8 -2.99 7.35 2.13
CA PHE A 8 -1.66 7.56 2.70
C PHE A 8 -0.68 8.07 1.64
N ARG A 9 0.30 8.87 2.06
CA ARG A 9 1.39 9.37 1.20
C ARG A 9 2.69 9.32 1.99
N SER A 10 3.76 8.88 1.36
CA SER A 10 5.10 8.95 1.92
C SER A 10 6.13 9.24 0.83
N THR A 11 7.25 9.86 1.20
CA THR A 11 8.35 10.17 0.27
C THR A 11 9.59 9.40 0.71
N VAL A 12 10.08 8.53 -0.17
CA VAL A 12 11.25 7.66 0.07
C VAL A 12 12.15 7.70 -1.16
N GLY A 13 13.48 7.78 -0.98
CA GLY A 13 14.41 7.93 -2.10
C GLY A 13 14.14 9.14 -3.01
N GLY A 14 13.50 10.19 -2.49
CA GLY A 14 13.10 11.38 -3.26
C GLY A 14 11.88 11.18 -4.18
N GLN A 15 11.17 10.04 -4.07
CA GLN A 15 9.96 9.75 -4.84
C GLN A 15 8.72 9.68 -3.94
N GLU A 16 7.59 10.20 -4.42
CA GLU A 16 6.31 10.13 -3.70
C GLU A 16 5.56 8.83 -4.04
N TYR A 17 5.19 8.10 -2.99
CA TYR A 17 4.36 6.90 -3.06
C TYR A 17 3.01 7.17 -2.39
N GLN A 18 1.96 6.59 -2.95
CA GLN A 18 0.59 6.79 -2.51
C GLN A 18 -0.08 5.46 -2.21
N GLY A 19 -0.74 5.38 -1.06
CA GLY A 19 -1.68 4.32 -0.72
C GLY A 19 -3.04 4.69 -1.29
N VAL A 20 -3.59 3.85 -2.17
CA VAL A 20 -4.81 4.14 -2.93
C VAL A 20 -5.85 3.03 -2.76
N ILE A 21 -7.11 3.41 -2.66
CA ILE A 21 -8.25 2.50 -2.71
C ILE A 21 -8.79 2.46 -4.15
N ALA A 22 -8.67 1.32 -4.81
CA ALA A 22 -9.30 1.10 -6.10
C ALA A 22 -10.82 1.01 -5.96
N LEU A 23 -11.56 1.27 -7.04
CA LEU A 23 -13.04 1.13 -7.07
C LEU A 23 -13.53 -0.27 -6.65
N THR A 24 -12.69 -1.29 -6.79
CA THR A 24 -12.94 -2.67 -6.36
C THR A 24 -12.81 -2.87 -4.84
N GLY A 25 -12.40 -1.83 -4.10
CA GLY A 25 -12.03 -1.88 -2.69
C GLY A 25 -10.66 -2.52 -2.41
N SER A 26 -9.89 -2.84 -3.46
CA SER A 26 -8.52 -3.32 -3.31
C SER A 26 -7.57 -2.16 -2.98
N LEU A 27 -6.59 -2.44 -2.12
CA LEU A 27 -5.57 -1.47 -1.72
C LEU A 27 -4.37 -1.57 -2.66
N PHE A 28 -3.82 -0.43 -3.06
CA PHE A 28 -2.66 -0.32 -3.92
C PHE A 28 -1.62 0.60 -3.30
N ILE A 29 -0.36 0.31 -3.57
CA ILE A 29 0.74 1.26 -3.49
C ILE A 29 1.08 1.71 -4.92
N CYS A 30 1.13 3.01 -5.15
CA CYS A 30 1.41 3.62 -6.45
C CYS A 30 2.61 4.57 -6.36
N CYS A 31 3.49 4.55 -7.35
CA CYS A 31 4.52 5.58 -7.50
C CYS A 31 3.96 6.72 -8.34
N LYS A 32 3.95 7.93 -7.80
CA LYS A 32 3.39 9.10 -8.49
C LYS A 32 4.14 9.47 -9.76
N ALA A 33 5.46 9.25 -9.79
CA ALA A 33 6.30 9.60 -10.92
C ALA A 33 6.05 8.71 -12.15
N SER A 34 5.83 7.40 -11.95
CA SER A 34 5.53 6.47 -13.06
C SER A 34 4.03 6.29 -13.31
N GLY A 35 3.18 6.57 -12.32
CA GLY A 35 1.75 6.26 -12.36
C GLY A 35 1.43 4.76 -12.22
N GLU A 36 2.45 3.92 -12.07
CA GLU A 36 2.32 2.47 -11.89
C GLU A 36 2.04 2.14 -10.41
N GLY A 37 1.40 1.00 -10.18
CA GLY A 37 1.12 0.53 -8.83
C GLY A 37 0.89 -0.98 -8.74
N VAL A 38 1.02 -1.47 -7.52
CA VAL A 38 0.90 -2.89 -7.17
C VAL A 38 -0.15 -3.05 -6.08
N PRO A 39 -1.00 -4.09 -6.13
CA PRO A 39 -1.89 -4.38 -5.02
C PRO A 39 -1.07 -4.62 -3.74
N LEU A 40 -1.42 -3.93 -2.66
CA LEU A 40 -0.59 -3.86 -1.45
C LEU A 40 -0.31 -5.25 -0.85
N TYR A 41 -1.35 -6.10 -0.77
CA TYR A 41 -1.22 -7.45 -0.22
C TYR A 41 -0.39 -8.41 -1.08
N SER A 42 -0.21 -8.10 -2.38
CA SER A 42 0.65 -8.86 -3.28
C SER A 42 1.96 -8.13 -3.59
N ALA A 43 2.26 -7.04 -2.89
CA ALA A 43 3.48 -6.28 -3.10
C ALA A 43 4.65 -6.97 -2.38
N SER A 44 5.83 -6.92 -2.99
CA SER A 44 7.09 -7.20 -2.32
C SER A 44 8.17 -6.25 -2.86
N LEU A 45 9.20 -6.03 -2.05
CA LEU A 45 10.37 -5.22 -2.42
C LEU A 45 11.55 -6.15 -2.66
N GLN A 46 12.10 -6.13 -3.87
CA GLN A 46 13.14 -7.07 -4.27
C GLN A 46 14.23 -6.37 -5.08
N TRP A 47 15.48 -6.73 -4.81
CA TRP A 47 16.57 -6.48 -5.74
C TRP A 47 16.53 -7.54 -6.83
N THR A 48 16.29 -7.13 -8.08
CA THR A 48 16.22 -8.08 -9.20
C THR A 48 16.59 -7.41 -10.52
N LYS A 49 16.90 -8.26 -11.49
CA LYS A 49 17.13 -7.89 -12.87
C LYS A 49 15.87 -8.22 -13.68
N ALA A 50 15.10 -7.19 -14.00
CA ALA A 50 13.87 -7.38 -14.76
C ALA A 50 14.20 -7.61 -16.26
N PRO A 51 13.64 -8.65 -16.89
CA PRO A 51 13.84 -8.87 -18.32
C PRO A 51 13.23 -7.71 -19.13
N PRO A 52 13.78 -7.42 -20.32
CA PRO A 52 13.20 -6.40 -21.18
C PRO A 52 11.79 -6.80 -21.60
N THR A 53 10.88 -5.82 -21.59
CA THR A 53 9.54 -5.95 -22.16
C THR A 53 9.41 -5.03 -23.37
N HIS A 54 8.27 -5.09 -24.08
CA HIS A 54 8.03 -4.20 -25.23
C HIS A 54 8.21 -2.71 -24.87
N ASP A 55 7.88 -2.33 -23.64
CA ASP A 55 7.86 -0.93 -23.20
C ASP A 55 8.99 -0.58 -22.22
N ARG A 56 9.87 -1.54 -21.89
CA ARG A 56 10.90 -1.35 -20.87
C ARG A 56 12.22 -2.02 -21.25
N GLN A 57 13.30 -1.24 -21.15
CA GLN A 57 14.66 -1.78 -21.21
C GLN A 57 14.95 -2.64 -19.98
N GLU A 58 15.89 -3.57 -20.15
CA GLU A 58 16.46 -4.36 -19.06
C GLU A 58 17.06 -3.43 -18.00
N ARG A 59 16.68 -3.63 -16.73
CA ARG A 59 17.16 -2.84 -15.58
C ARG A 59 17.36 -3.73 -14.38
N GLU A 60 18.49 -3.52 -13.72
CA GLU A 60 18.83 -4.13 -12.44
C GLU A 60 18.74 -3.10 -11.31
N GLY A 61 18.18 -3.50 -10.18
CA GLY A 61 18.08 -2.67 -8.98
C GLY A 61 16.90 -3.07 -8.13
N TRP A 62 16.39 -2.14 -7.31
CA TRP A 62 15.21 -2.36 -6.48
C TRP A 62 13.90 -2.20 -7.26
N TRP A 63 12.96 -3.08 -6.96
CA TRP A 63 11.65 -3.13 -7.59
C TRP A 63 10.55 -3.32 -6.58
N LEU A 64 9.42 -2.67 -6.85
CA LEU A 64 8.14 -3.09 -6.32
C LEU A 64 7.58 -4.18 -7.24
N VAL A 65 7.50 -5.38 -6.71
CA VAL A 65 7.13 -6.60 -7.42
C VAL A 65 5.69 -6.97 -7.08
N ARG A 66 4.94 -7.43 -8.09
CA ARG A 66 3.60 -7.99 -7.94
C ARG A 66 3.68 -9.52 -7.90
N GLY A 67 3.05 -10.11 -6.89
CA GLY A 67 3.05 -11.56 -6.70
C GLY A 67 4.47 -12.08 -6.48
N GLU A 68 4.77 -13.25 -7.05
CA GLU A 68 6.04 -13.94 -6.80
C GLU A 68 7.23 -13.25 -7.46
N ASN A 69 7.11 -12.84 -8.74
CA ASN A 69 8.28 -12.43 -9.53
C ASN A 69 7.97 -11.45 -10.67
N GLU A 70 6.90 -10.66 -10.60
CA GLU A 70 6.58 -9.69 -11.66
C GLU A 70 7.05 -8.26 -11.28
N PRO A 71 8.17 -7.74 -11.81
CA PRO A 71 8.65 -6.41 -11.48
C PRO A 71 7.78 -5.35 -12.14
N VAL A 72 7.16 -4.48 -11.34
CA VAL A 72 6.23 -3.44 -11.84
C VAL A 72 6.90 -2.07 -11.77
N VAL A 73 7.16 -1.57 -10.56
CA VAL A 73 7.72 -0.22 -10.37
C VAL A 73 9.21 -0.33 -10.12
N PHE A 74 10.03 0.33 -10.95
CA PHE A 74 11.48 0.40 -10.70
C PHE A 74 11.81 1.56 -9.77
N LEU A 75 12.44 1.23 -8.65
CA LEU A 75 12.76 2.15 -7.57
C LEU A 75 14.13 2.75 -7.85
N THR A 76 14.16 3.65 -8.83
CA THR A 76 15.40 4.23 -9.35
C THR A 76 16.20 4.89 -8.23
N GLY A 77 17.45 4.45 -8.03
CA GLY A 77 18.36 5.02 -7.03
C GLY A 77 18.11 4.58 -5.58
N PHE A 78 17.19 3.65 -5.34
CA PHE A 78 16.96 3.13 -4.00
C PHE A 78 18.19 2.41 -3.46
N THR A 79 18.46 2.65 -2.17
CA THR A 79 19.33 1.83 -1.35
C THR A 79 18.54 0.71 -0.66
N LEU A 80 19.25 -0.21 0.01
CA LEU A 80 18.60 -1.18 0.90
C LEU A 80 17.80 -0.45 2.00
N GLU A 81 18.33 0.63 2.58
CA GLU A 81 17.64 1.40 3.62
C GLU A 81 16.35 2.03 3.11
N ASP A 82 16.36 2.59 1.89
CA ASP A 82 15.15 3.11 1.25
C ASP A 82 14.11 2.00 1.03
N SER A 83 14.55 0.80 0.64
CA SER A 83 13.64 -0.34 0.47
C SER A 83 13.01 -0.76 1.80
N VAL A 84 13.79 -0.85 2.88
CA VAL A 84 13.28 -1.19 4.21
C VAL A 84 12.29 -0.12 4.67
N ARG A 85 12.66 1.15 4.53
CA ARG A 85 11.80 2.27 4.92
C ARG A 85 10.49 2.29 4.14
N LEU A 86 10.52 2.09 2.83
CA LEU A 86 9.29 2.00 2.03
C LEU A 86 8.43 0.81 2.47
N GLY A 87 9.06 -0.32 2.79
CA GLY A 87 8.40 -1.47 3.36
C GLY A 87 7.69 -1.16 4.67
N ASP A 88 8.38 -0.53 5.62
CA ASP A 88 7.84 -0.16 6.93
C ASP A 88 6.69 0.84 6.82
N GLU A 89 6.83 1.87 5.98
CA GLU A 89 5.82 2.92 5.76
C GLU A 89 4.50 2.34 5.24
N PHE A 90 4.56 1.37 4.34
CA PHE A 90 3.40 0.77 3.69
C PHE A 90 2.99 -0.60 4.24
N GLY A 91 3.74 -1.13 5.21
CA GLY A 91 3.53 -2.46 5.79
C GLY A 91 3.72 -3.58 4.78
N ILE A 92 4.72 -3.45 3.92
CA ILE A 92 5.14 -4.50 2.98
C ILE A 92 6.26 -5.28 3.67
N PRO A 93 6.08 -6.58 3.93
CA PRO A 93 7.12 -7.34 4.60
C PRO A 93 8.36 -7.51 3.71
N PRO A 94 9.52 -7.81 4.32
CA PRO A 94 10.71 -8.20 3.58
C PRO A 94 10.44 -9.39 2.67
N ALA A 95 11.18 -9.51 1.56
CA ALA A 95 11.08 -10.66 0.68
C ALA A 95 11.55 -11.95 1.40
N GLY A 96 10.81 -13.04 1.21
CA GLY A 96 11.15 -14.38 1.67
C GLY A 96 9.92 -15.20 2.08
N ASP A 97 9.96 -16.51 1.82
CA ASP A 97 8.83 -17.45 1.96
C ASP A 97 8.13 -17.40 3.33
N GLN A 98 8.88 -17.09 4.39
CA GLN A 98 8.34 -16.96 5.75
C GLN A 98 7.38 -15.78 5.94
N PHE A 99 7.39 -14.82 5.01
CA PHE A 99 6.54 -13.63 5.01
C PHE A 99 5.40 -13.71 3.99
N ASP A 100 5.25 -14.84 3.28
CA ASP A 100 4.22 -15.00 2.25
C ASP A 100 2.86 -15.47 2.77
N SER A 101 2.77 -15.75 4.07
CA SER A 101 1.47 -15.99 4.71
C SER A 101 0.58 -14.73 4.62
N PRO A 102 -0.70 -14.87 4.19
CA PRO A 102 -1.66 -13.78 4.19
C PRO A 102 -1.82 -13.10 5.56
N ASP A 103 -1.77 -13.88 6.64
CA ASP A 103 -1.94 -13.38 8.00
C ASP A 103 -0.75 -12.51 8.41
N VAL A 104 0.48 -12.94 8.09
CA VAL A 104 1.70 -12.17 8.36
C VAL A 104 1.69 -10.87 7.57
N ARG A 105 1.34 -10.91 6.29
CA ARG A 105 1.21 -9.70 5.44
C ARG A 105 0.16 -8.74 6.00
N GLU A 106 -0.96 -9.26 6.51
CA GLU A 106 -1.95 -8.41 7.17
C GLU A 106 -1.38 -7.75 8.43
N GLU A 107 -0.67 -8.48 9.29
CA GLU A 107 -0.06 -7.93 10.51
C GLU A 107 0.97 -6.83 10.23
N TYR A 108 1.82 -7.00 9.20
CA TYR A 108 2.73 -5.95 8.75
C TYR A 108 1.97 -4.70 8.30
N PHE A 109 0.90 -4.88 7.52
CA PHE A 109 0.08 -3.74 7.13
C PHE A 109 -0.55 -3.05 8.34
N LEU A 110 -1.17 -3.79 9.25
CA LEU A 110 -1.86 -3.24 10.43
C LEU A 110 -0.92 -2.53 11.42
N SER A 111 0.38 -2.79 11.38
CA SER A 111 1.40 -2.12 12.20
C SER A 111 2.05 -0.92 11.51
N SER A 112 1.72 -0.67 10.24
CA SER A 112 2.36 0.38 9.42
C SER A 112 1.72 1.76 9.57
N PRO A 113 2.48 2.85 9.29
CA PRO A 113 1.92 4.19 9.09
C PRO A 113 0.81 4.27 8.04
N ALA A 114 0.89 3.46 6.97
CA ALA A 114 -0.16 3.39 5.96
C ALA A 114 -1.50 2.90 6.53
N TRP A 115 -1.51 2.02 7.53
CA TRP A 115 -2.72 1.64 8.24
C TRP A 115 -3.31 2.80 9.06
N GLU A 116 -2.48 3.60 9.71
CA GLU A 116 -2.93 4.81 10.40
C GLU A 116 -3.60 5.79 9.42
N GLY A 117 -2.98 6.00 8.25
CA GLY A 117 -3.58 6.76 7.16
C GLY A 117 -4.92 6.17 6.70
N MET A 118 -4.99 4.84 6.58
CA MET A 118 -6.23 4.14 6.23
C MET A 118 -7.34 4.38 7.26
N ARG A 119 -7.02 4.31 8.56
CA ARG A 119 -8.00 4.57 9.63
C ARG A 119 -8.51 6.00 9.57
N ALA A 120 -7.62 6.98 9.42
CA ALA A 120 -8.01 8.38 9.27
C ALA A 120 -8.90 8.60 8.04
N TRP A 121 -8.58 7.93 6.93
CA TRP A 121 -9.39 7.97 5.71
C TRP A 121 -10.79 7.38 5.94
N VAL A 122 -10.89 6.21 6.58
CA VAL A 122 -12.18 5.56 6.89
C VAL A 122 -13.02 6.44 7.83
N GLU A 123 -12.40 7.07 8.83
CA GLU A 123 -13.10 7.99 9.71
C GLU A 123 -13.70 9.17 8.93
N GLN A 124 -12.90 9.81 8.07
CA GLN A 124 -13.36 10.89 7.21
C GLN A 124 -14.47 10.45 6.26
N GLU A 125 -14.32 9.29 5.60
CA GLU A 125 -15.34 8.72 4.72
C GLU A 125 -16.65 8.51 5.48
N SER A 126 -16.59 7.92 6.66
CA SER A 126 -17.78 7.56 7.45
C SER A 126 -18.57 8.78 7.93
N SER A 127 -17.90 9.92 8.07
CA SER A 127 -18.51 11.19 8.45
C SER A 127 -19.20 11.93 7.30
N ARG A 128 -18.92 11.56 6.03
CA ARG A 128 -19.51 12.21 4.85
C ARG A 128 -20.95 11.77 4.64
N VAL A 129 -21.87 12.71 4.79
CA VAL A 129 -23.30 12.49 4.54
C VAL A 129 -23.55 12.35 3.03
N GLY A 130 -24.06 11.19 2.60
CA GLY A 130 -24.80 11.09 1.32
C GLY A 130 -24.13 10.37 0.14
N ALA A 131 -22.85 10.03 0.16
CA ALA A 131 -22.26 9.14 -0.86
C ALA A 131 -20.94 8.54 -0.38
N ALA A 132 -20.91 7.20 -0.27
CA ALA A 132 -19.65 6.47 -0.12
C ALA A 132 -18.86 6.58 -1.43
N SER A 133 -17.65 7.14 -1.41
CA SER A 133 -16.79 7.13 -2.60
C SER A 133 -16.42 5.70 -3.04
N HIS A 134 -16.47 4.74 -2.10
CA HIS A 134 -16.15 3.32 -2.33
C HIS A 134 -17.13 2.37 -1.62
N PRO A 135 -18.33 2.13 -2.16
CA PRO A 135 -19.31 1.25 -1.51
C PRO A 135 -18.83 -0.20 -1.38
N VAL A 136 -17.94 -0.65 -2.27
CA VAL A 136 -17.33 -1.99 -2.21
C VAL A 136 -16.33 -2.12 -1.06
N ALA A 137 -15.60 -1.03 -0.75
CA ALA A 137 -14.63 -1.02 0.34
C ALA A 137 -15.27 -1.34 1.69
N ARG A 138 -16.51 -0.87 1.94
CA ARG A 138 -17.25 -1.11 3.18
C ARG A 138 -17.49 -2.59 3.52
N ARG A 139 -17.41 -3.46 2.52
CA ARG A 139 -17.57 -4.92 2.69
C ARG A 139 -16.23 -5.65 2.87
N LYS A 140 -15.10 -4.94 2.80
CA LYS A 140 -13.77 -5.52 2.97
C LYS A 140 -13.42 -5.61 4.45
N SER A 141 -12.67 -6.65 4.80
CA SER A 141 -12.22 -6.91 6.18
C SER A 141 -11.46 -5.73 6.77
N TRP A 142 -10.55 -5.13 6.01
CA TRP A 142 -9.77 -3.96 6.43
C TRP A 142 -10.67 -2.77 6.82
N TYR A 143 -11.76 -2.53 6.09
CA TYR A 143 -12.67 -1.43 6.38
C TYR A 143 -13.44 -1.68 7.67
N ILE A 144 -13.98 -2.89 7.81
CA ILE A 144 -14.71 -3.32 9.01
C ILE A 144 -13.80 -3.21 10.25
N ARG A 145 -12.53 -3.62 10.12
CA ARG A 145 -11.52 -3.55 11.18
C ARG A 145 -11.19 -2.11 11.57
N ALA A 146 -11.03 -1.22 10.58
CA ALA A 146 -10.80 0.20 10.84
C ALA A 146 -11.96 0.82 11.64
N ILE A 147 -13.21 0.58 11.22
CA ILE A 147 -14.40 1.05 11.95
C ILE A 147 -14.42 0.54 13.39
N ALA A 148 -14.16 -0.75 13.60
CA ALA A 148 -14.13 -1.33 14.94
C ALA A 148 -13.08 -0.65 15.84
N GLN A 149 -11.87 -0.42 15.33
CA GLN A 149 -10.80 0.25 16.08
C GLN A 149 -11.12 1.72 16.38
N ILE A 150 -11.70 2.45 15.42
CA ILE A 150 -12.14 3.86 15.62
C ILE A 150 -13.22 3.93 16.71
N GLN A 151 -14.20 3.03 16.68
CA GLN A 151 -15.28 2.98 17.67
C GLN A 151 -14.77 2.67 19.08
N VAL A 152 -13.77 1.79 19.19
CA VAL A 152 -13.11 1.49 20.47
C VAL A 152 -12.36 2.72 20.99
N GLY A 153 -11.58 3.40 20.15
CA GLY A 153 -10.87 4.63 20.53
C GLY A 153 -11.81 5.69 21.13
N LYS A 154 -12.94 5.95 20.46
CA LYS A 154 -13.97 6.92 20.91
C LYS A 154 -14.64 6.58 22.24
N ARG A 155 -14.58 5.33 22.70
CA ARG A 155 -15.12 4.92 24.02
C ARG A 155 -14.15 5.21 25.17
N PHE A 156 -12.86 5.36 24.90
CA PHE A 156 -11.85 5.66 25.90
C PHE A 156 -11.57 7.16 26.06
N GLU A 157 -12.09 8.00 25.16
CA GLU A 157 -11.98 9.46 25.20
C GLU A 157 -13.20 10.16 25.83
N GLN A 158 -14.21 9.40 26.29
CA GLN A 158 -15.41 9.87 27.01
C GLN A 158 -15.32 9.55 28.49
#